data_AF-A0A846UAQ8-F1
#
_entry.id   AF-A0A846UAQ8-F1
#
_cell.length_a   1.000
_cell.length_b   1.000
_cell.length_c   1.000
_cell.angle_alpha   90.00
_cell.angle_beta   90.00
_cell.angle_gamma   90.00
#
_symmetry.space_group_name_H-M   'P 1'
#
loop_
_entity.id
_entity.type
_entity.pdbx_description
1 polymer ?
#
loop_
_entity_poly.entity_id
_entity_poly.type
_entity_poly.pdbx_seq_one_letter_code
_entity_poly.pdbx_strand_id
1 'polypeptide(L)'
;MFKNALLYRIDQWTPPPLDEVEDRLASSRFTACGATQPESAGWLQPRGDKEGALIENVGGQLVLRLGVERKAVPSSVVKAELEARLDRIEAETGRRPKGKLAKELKEEIVQDLLPRAFPKRSATLVWIDVRAGFVVIDAASMAKADRVVTMLVELLGGGIRLSLAQSAISPATAMAEWLTSKEAPAGFTIDRECELKQPDSEKATVKYARHTLDIDEVGQHIVQGKLPTQLAMTWSSRVSFVLSDAMTIKKLKLLDVVLEGASTATKDEDHFDADVALVTGELQQLIPALIEALGGELNRDAVTGAAAPAPQPLAA
;
A
#
# COMPACT_ATOMS: atom_id res chain seq x y z
N MET A 1 -0.25 -14.22 0.26
CA MET A 1 0.83 -13.66 1.11
C MET A 1 1.10 -12.20 0.74
N PHE A 2 1.27 -11.33 1.75
CA PHE A 2 1.60 -9.91 1.59
C PHE A 2 3.00 -9.74 1.00
N LYS A 3 3.18 -8.79 0.07
CA LYS A 3 4.49 -8.42 -0.49
C LYS A 3 4.96 -7.05 -0.02
N ASN A 4 4.02 -6.23 0.42
CA ASN A 4 4.24 -4.92 0.98
C ASN A 4 3.26 -4.72 2.14
N ALA A 5 3.52 -3.75 2.99
CA ALA A 5 2.63 -3.33 4.06
C ALA A 5 2.67 -1.81 4.18
N LEU A 6 1.56 -1.18 3.83
CA LEU A 6 1.19 0.18 4.24
C LEU A 6 0.35 0.08 5.51
N LEU A 7 0.78 0.79 6.56
CA LEU A 7 0.25 0.67 7.90
C LEU A 7 -0.71 1.82 8.21
N TYR A 8 -1.95 1.49 8.57
CA TYR A 8 -2.93 2.44 9.07
C TYR A 8 -3.31 2.10 10.50
N ARG A 9 -3.35 3.11 11.37
CA ARG A 9 -3.90 3.04 12.71
C ARG A 9 -5.44 3.09 12.64
N ILE A 10 -6.09 2.27 13.44
CA ILE A 10 -7.54 2.32 13.64
C ILE A 10 -7.83 3.31 14.77
N ASP A 11 -8.27 4.52 14.42
CA ASP A 11 -8.63 5.56 15.39
C ASP A 11 -10.03 5.32 15.97
N GLN A 12 -10.90 4.66 15.20
CA GLN A 12 -12.26 4.31 15.59
C GLN A 12 -12.66 2.99 14.94
N TRP A 13 -13.23 2.08 15.75
CA TRP A 13 -13.77 0.80 15.30
C TRP A 13 -15.18 0.60 15.86
N THR A 14 -16.17 0.87 15.02
CA THR A 14 -17.60 0.67 15.29
C THR A 14 -18.26 0.08 14.03
N PRO A 15 -17.87 -1.14 13.62
CA PRO A 15 -18.40 -1.74 12.39
C PRO A 15 -19.89 -2.06 12.56
N PRO A 16 -20.63 -2.15 11.45
CA PRO A 16 -21.97 -2.71 11.48
C PRO A 16 -21.92 -4.21 11.84
N PRO A 17 -23.08 -4.82 12.18
CA PRO A 17 -23.21 -6.25 12.35
C PRO A 17 -22.63 -7.06 11.17
N LEU A 18 -22.10 -8.25 11.45
CA LEU A 18 -21.36 -9.04 10.46
C LEU A 18 -22.21 -9.44 9.25
N ASP A 19 -23.48 -9.78 9.47
CA ASP A 19 -24.47 -10.06 8.43
C ASP A 19 -24.64 -8.87 7.48
N GLU A 20 -24.71 -7.65 8.03
CA GLU A 20 -24.76 -6.44 7.21
C GLU A 20 -23.46 -6.21 6.42
N VAL A 21 -22.29 -6.51 7.02
CA VAL A 21 -21.00 -6.46 6.31
C VAL A 21 -20.97 -7.46 5.16
N GLU A 22 -21.48 -8.68 5.36
CA GLU A 22 -21.54 -9.72 4.33
C GLU A 22 -22.47 -9.33 3.18
N ASP A 23 -23.64 -8.76 3.46
CA ASP A 23 -24.56 -8.25 2.44
C ASP A 23 -23.95 -7.12 1.62
N ARG A 24 -23.25 -6.19 2.29
CA ARG A 24 -22.52 -5.10 1.63
C ARG A 24 -21.36 -5.63 0.79
N LEU A 25 -20.61 -6.63 1.27
CA LEU A 25 -19.58 -7.32 0.50
C LEU A 25 -20.18 -8.00 -0.75
N ALA A 26 -21.32 -8.68 -0.60
CA ALA A 26 -22.00 -9.36 -1.69
C ALA A 26 -22.45 -8.39 -2.80
N SER A 27 -22.99 -7.22 -2.42
CA SER A 27 -23.39 -6.17 -3.37
C SER A 27 -22.22 -5.43 -4.03
N SER A 28 -21.02 -5.47 -3.43
CA SER A 28 -19.80 -4.84 -3.95
C SER A 28 -18.76 -5.85 -4.45
N ARG A 29 -19.21 -7.05 -4.85
CA ARG A 29 -18.39 -8.07 -5.53
C ARG A 29 -17.74 -7.51 -6.79
N PHE A 30 -16.49 -7.90 -7.03
CA PHE A 30 -15.78 -7.51 -8.24
C PHE A 30 -16.49 -8.02 -9.50
N THR A 31 -16.67 -7.12 -10.45
CA THR A 31 -17.10 -7.42 -11.82
C THR A 31 -16.07 -6.91 -12.81
N ALA A 32 -15.85 -7.64 -13.90
CA ALA A 32 -14.94 -7.21 -14.96
C ALA A 32 -15.45 -5.91 -15.62
N CYS A 33 -14.54 -5.12 -16.17
CA CYS A 33 -14.88 -3.89 -16.86
C CYS A 33 -15.79 -4.16 -18.06
N GLY A 34 -16.89 -3.41 -18.15
CA GLY A 34 -17.68 -3.29 -19.38
C GLY A 34 -16.85 -2.79 -20.58
N ALA A 35 -17.41 -2.87 -21.79
CA ALA A 35 -16.68 -2.55 -23.03
C ALA A 35 -16.06 -1.14 -23.02
N THR A 36 -16.80 -0.14 -22.55
CA THR A 36 -16.39 1.27 -22.45
C THR A 36 -16.07 1.71 -21.02
N GLN A 37 -15.90 0.76 -20.09
CA GLN A 37 -15.57 1.06 -18.71
C GLN A 37 -14.04 1.04 -18.52
N PRO A 38 -13.41 2.17 -18.14
CA PRO A 38 -11.95 2.24 -18.02
C PRO A 38 -11.44 1.55 -16.76
N GLU A 39 -12.23 1.51 -15.70
CA GLU A 39 -11.85 0.88 -14.44
C GLU A 39 -13.08 0.26 -13.74
N SER A 40 -12.87 -0.91 -13.16
CA SER A 40 -13.81 -1.57 -12.25
C SER A 40 -13.07 -1.99 -10.99
N ALA A 41 -13.73 -1.90 -9.84
CA ALA A 41 -13.20 -2.36 -8.56
C ALA A 41 -14.30 -3.00 -7.72
N GLY A 42 -13.93 -4.02 -6.96
CA GLY A 42 -14.83 -4.69 -6.02
C GLY A 42 -14.12 -5.78 -5.23
N TRP A 43 -14.82 -6.36 -4.27
CA TRP A 43 -14.26 -7.36 -3.37
C TRP A 43 -14.16 -8.73 -4.04
N LEU A 44 -13.11 -9.44 -3.66
CA LEU A 44 -12.77 -10.77 -4.11
C LEU A 44 -12.61 -11.68 -2.90
N GLN A 45 -12.78 -12.98 -3.13
CA GLN A 45 -12.47 -13.98 -2.14
C GLN A 45 -10.96 -13.95 -1.84
N PRO A 46 -10.54 -13.82 -0.58
CA PRO A 46 -9.13 -13.86 -0.20
C PRO A 46 -8.44 -15.15 -0.66
N ARG A 47 -9.10 -16.31 -0.47
CA ARG A 47 -8.63 -17.65 -0.88
C ARG A 47 -8.54 -17.82 -2.40
N GLY A 48 -9.37 -17.10 -3.15
CA GLY A 48 -9.42 -17.19 -4.62
C GLY A 48 -10.51 -18.15 -5.15
N ASP A 49 -11.28 -18.78 -4.26
CA ASP A 49 -12.41 -19.63 -4.64
C ASP A 49 -13.54 -18.79 -5.23
N LYS A 50 -14.16 -19.28 -6.32
CA LYS A 50 -15.17 -18.49 -7.05
C LYS A 50 -16.42 -18.17 -6.22
N GLU A 51 -16.77 -19.03 -5.28
CA GLU A 51 -17.97 -18.91 -4.42
C GLU A 51 -17.64 -18.82 -2.93
N GLY A 52 -16.36 -18.65 -2.57
CA GLY A 52 -15.95 -18.52 -1.17
C GLY A 52 -16.39 -17.22 -0.51
N ALA A 53 -16.08 -17.12 0.79
CA ALA A 53 -16.29 -15.93 1.59
C ALA A 53 -15.47 -14.74 1.08
N LEU A 54 -16.02 -13.53 1.22
CA LEU A 54 -15.34 -12.28 0.83
C LEU A 54 -14.53 -11.65 1.97
N ILE A 55 -14.77 -12.12 3.19
CA ILE A 55 -14.02 -11.80 4.39
C ILE A 55 -13.67 -13.12 5.09
N GLU A 56 -12.41 -13.28 5.44
CA GLU A 56 -11.92 -14.46 6.16
C GLU A 56 -11.51 -14.03 7.57
N ASN A 57 -11.85 -14.83 8.57
CA ASN A 57 -11.43 -14.63 9.95
C ASN A 57 -10.55 -15.80 10.40
N VAL A 58 -9.25 -15.56 10.47
CA VAL A 58 -8.27 -16.57 10.91
C VAL A 58 -7.72 -16.13 12.26
N GLY A 59 -8.15 -16.79 13.35
CA GLY A 59 -7.66 -16.48 14.69
C GLY A 59 -7.94 -15.06 15.19
N GLY A 60 -9.00 -14.40 14.69
CA GLY A 60 -9.32 -13.00 14.98
C GLY A 60 -8.67 -11.99 14.03
N GLN A 61 -7.97 -12.47 12.99
CA GLN A 61 -7.39 -11.65 11.93
C GLN A 61 -8.35 -11.60 10.75
N LEU A 62 -8.90 -10.42 10.47
CA LEU A 62 -9.82 -10.27 9.33
C LEU A 62 -9.02 -9.99 8.06
N VAL A 63 -9.23 -10.80 7.04
CA VAL A 63 -8.55 -10.67 5.74
C VAL A 63 -9.58 -10.44 4.65
N LEU A 64 -9.36 -9.38 3.86
CA LEU A 64 -10.15 -9.05 2.68
C LEU A 64 -9.25 -8.91 1.45
N ARG A 65 -9.86 -8.94 0.27
CA ARG A 65 -9.13 -8.76 -0.99
C ARG A 65 -9.89 -7.84 -1.93
N LEU A 66 -9.28 -6.72 -2.31
CA LEU A 66 -9.83 -5.81 -3.31
C LEU A 66 -9.28 -6.14 -4.69
N GLY A 67 -10.16 -6.42 -5.65
CA GLY A 67 -9.84 -6.54 -7.07
C GLY A 67 -10.01 -5.22 -7.79
N VAL A 68 -9.05 -4.86 -8.64
CA VAL A 68 -9.16 -3.70 -9.53
C VAL A 68 -8.76 -4.13 -10.93
N GLU A 69 -9.60 -3.85 -11.91
CA GLU A 69 -9.33 -4.03 -13.32
C GLU A 69 -9.30 -2.68 -14.02
N ARG A 70 -8.27 -2.45 -14.84
CA ARG A 70 -8.09 -1.23 -15.63
C ARG A 70 -7.93 -1.57 -17.10
N LYS A 71 -8.71 -0.91 -17.95
CA LYS A 71 -8.50 -0.85 -19.40
C LYS A 71 -7.83 0.47 -19.72
N ALA A 72 -6.61 0.41 -20.23
CA ALA A 72 -5.85 1.59 -20.61
C ALA A 72 -5.52 1.54 -22.09
N VAL A 73 -5.95 2.57 -22.83
CA VAL A 73 -5.53 2.78 -24.21
C VAL A 73 -4.14 3.43 -24.18
N PRO A 74 -3.11 2.84 -24.80
CA PRO A 74 -1.77 3.43 -24.80
C PRO A 74 -1.77 4.84 -25.38
N SER A 75 -1.07 5.77 -24.71
CA SER A 75 -1.07 7.19 -25.09
C SER A 75 -0.50 7.42 -26.50
N SER A 76 0.41 6.57 -26.97
CA SER A 76 0.92 6.59 -28.34
C SER A 76 -0.16 6.32 -29.38
N VAL A 77 -1.05 5.36 -29.12
CA VAL A 77 -2.16 5.00 -30.01
C VAL A 77 -3.19 6.12 -30.07
N VAL A 78 -3.56 6.69 -28.90
CA VAL A 78 -4.47 7.84 -28.83
C VAL A 78 -3.93 9.03 -29.60
N LYS A 79 -2.62 9.32 -29.48
CA LYS A 79 -1.97 10.43 -30.20
C LYS A 79 -1.97 10.19 -31.71
N ALA A 80 -1.60 8.99 -32.16
CA ALA A 80 -1.57 8.67 -33.58
C ALA A 80 -2.96 8.79 -34.24
N GLU A 81 -3.99 8.26 -33.59
CA GLU A 81 -5.38 8.37 -34.08
C GLU A 81 -5.88 9.83 -34.04
N LEU A 82 -5.50 10.59 -33.00
CA LEU A 82 -5.86 12.01 -32.90
C LEU A 82 -5.25 12.83 -34.04
N GLU A 83 -3.95 12.68 -34.32
CA GLU A 83 -3.31 13.35 -35.44
C GLU A 83 -3.97 12.96 -36.78
N ALA A 84 -4.25 11.66 -36.99
CA ALA A 84 -4.91 11.20 -38.21
C ALA A 84 -6.32 11.79 -38.40
N ARG A 85 -7.12 11.93 -37.32
CA ARG A 85 -8.44 12.59 -37.39
C ARG A 85 -8.31 14.10 -37.59
N LEU A 86 -7.33 14.75 -36.97
CA LEU A 86 -7.07 16.19 -37.15
C LEU A 86 -6.63 16.50 -38.60
N ASP A 87 -5.74 15.68 -39.17
CA ASP A 87 -5.30 15.79 -40.58
C ASP A 87 -6.48 15.65 -41.54
N ARG A 88 -7.39 14.69 -41.28
CA ARG A 88 -8.60 14.48 -42.09
C ARG A 88 -9.52 15.69 -42.06
N ILE A 89 -9.81 16.24 -40.87
CA ILE A 89 -10.69 17.41 -40.73
C ILE A 89 -10.05 18.64 -41.39
N GLU A 90 -8.73 18.81 -41.29
CA GLU A 90 -8.01 19.89 -41.96
C GLU A 90 -8.08 19.76 -43.49
N ALA A 91 -7.95 18.55 -44.03
CA ALA A 91 -8.10 18.30 -45.46
C ALA A 91 -9.52 18.57 -45.98
N GLU A 92 -10.55 18.27 -45.19
CA GLU A 92 -11.96 18.46 -45.57
C GLU A 92 -12.47 19.90 -45.40
N THR A 93 -12.01 20.60 -44.34
CA THR A 93 -12.55 21.91 -43.95
C THR A 93 -11.58 23.08 -44.14
N GLY A 94 -10.32 22.79 -44.45
CA GLY A 94 -9.23 23.78 -44.54
C GLY A 94 -8.76 24.32 -43.19
N ARG A 95 -9.30 23.83 -42.06
CA ARG A 95 -8.95 24.31 -40.71
C ARG A 95 -8.73 23.16 -39.74
N ARG A 96 -7.54 23.09 -39.15
CA ARG A 96 -7.21 22.13 -38.08
C ARG A 96 -7.94 22.47 -36.76
N PRO A 97 -8.72 21.54 -36.16
CA PRO A 97 -9.29 21.73 -34.84
C PRO A 97 -8.21 21.92 -33.77
N LYS A 98 -8.45 22.84 -32.82
CA LYS A 98 -7.51 23.15 -31.72
C LYS A 98 -8.27 23.39 -30.42
N GLY A 99 -7.56 23.32 -29.29
CA GLY A 99 -8.13 23.61 -27.97
C GLY A 99 -9.24 22.62 -27.58
N LYS A 100 -10.44 23.15 -27.31
CA LYS A 100 -11.58 22.36 -26.81
C LYS A 100 -11.96 21.20 -27.74
N LEU A 101 -12.09 21.48 -29.04
CA LEU A 101 -12.49 20.48 -30.04
C LEU A 101 -11.49 19.32 -30.15
N ALA A 102 -10.19 19.61 -30.08
CA ALA A 102 -9.16 18.56 -30.10
C ALA A 102 -9.17 17.70 -28.82
N LYS A 103 -9.55 18.29 -27.68
CA LYS A 103 -9.72 17.55 -26.42
C LYS A 103 -10.94 16.63 -26.48
N GLU A 104 -12.08 17.12 -26.97
CA GLU A 104 -13.30 16.33 -27.17
C GLU A 104 -13.03 15.15 -28.12
N LEU A 105 -12.35 15.41 -29.25
CA LEU A 105 -11.95 14.36 -30.20
C LEU A 105 -11.03 13.31 -29.56
N LYS A 106 -10.11 13.74 -28.69
CA LYS A 106 -9.25 12.82 -27.95
C LYS A 106 -10.04 11.93 -26.99
N GLU A 107 -11.04 12.48 -26.29
CA GLU A 107 -11.89 11.73 -25.37
C GLU A 107 -12.76 10.72 -26.13
N GLU A 108 -13.31 11.10 -27.28
CA GLU A 108 -14.04 10.22 -28.20
C GLU A 108 -13.17 9.06 -28.69
N ILE A 109 -11.94 9.36 -29.15
CA ILE A 109 -10.97 8.33 -29.55
C ILE A 109 -10.69 7.34 -28.42
N VAL A 110 -10.55 7.82 -27.18
CA VAL A 110 -10.35 6.93 -26.04
C VAL A 110 -11.56 6.02 -25.85
N GLN A 111 -12.79 6.55 -25.93
CA GLN A 111 -14.01 5.76 -25.81
C GLN A 111 -14.13 4.70 -26.93
N ASP A 112 -13.80 5.07 -28.17
CA ASP A 112 -13.82 4.16 -29.32
C ASP A 112 -12.78 3.03 -29.22
N LEU A 113 -11.62 3.33 -28.64
CA LEU A 113 -10.52 2.38 -28.49
C LEU A 113 -10.62 1.54 -27.23
N LEU A 114 -11.41 1.95 -26.24
CA LEU A 114 -11.52 1.26 -24.95
C LEU A 114 -12.04 -0.19 -25.06
N PRO A 115 -13.02 -0.53 -25.93
CA PRO A 115 -13.43 -1.91 -26.16
C PRO A 115 -12.31 -2.81 -26.68
N ARG A 116 -11.28 -2.23 -27.31
CA ARG A 116 -10.11 -2.94 -27.86
C ARG A 116 -8.94 -3.00 -26.86
N ALA A 117 -9.03 -2.29 -25.73
CA ALA A 117 -7.99 -2.27 -24.73
C ALA A 117 -8.00 -3.54 -23.88
N PHE A 118 -6.83 -4.17 -23.74
CA PHE A 118 -6.69 -5.33 -22.88
C PHE A 118 -6.81 -4.93 -21.39
N PRO A 119 -7.68 -5.59 -20.62
CA PRO A 119 -7.81 -5.33 -19.20
C PRO A 119 -6.57 -5.82 -18.45
N LYS A 120 -6.08 -4.99 -17.52
CA LYS A 120 -5.05 -5.38 -16.56
C LYS A 120 -5.67 -5.45 -15.18
N ARG A 121 -5.66 -6.64 -14.59
CA ARG A 121 -6.16 -6.89 -13.24
C ARG A 121 -5.04 -6.82 -12.20
N SER A 122 -5.38 -6.28 -11.05
CA SER A 122 -4.57 -6.31 -9.84
C SER A 122 -5.46 -6.69 -8.66
N ALA A 123 -4.84 -7.25 -7.62
CA ALA A 123 -5.50 -7.51 -6.36
C ALA A 123 -4.67 -6.95 -5.21
N THR A 124 -5.36 -6.61 -4.12
CA THR A 124 -4.76 -6.02 -2.92
C THR A 124 -5.33 -6.74 -1.71
N LEU A 125 -4.45 -7.38 -0.93
CA LEU A 125 -4.85 -7.94 0.35
C LEU A 125 -4.95 -6.82 1.38
N VAL A 126 -5.92 -6.96 2.26
CA VAL A 126 -6.18 -6.08 3.40
C VAL A 126 -6.27 -6.97 4.61
N TRP A 127 -5.50 -6.64 5.64
CA TRP A 127 -5.56 -7.32 6.92
C TRP A 127 -5.94 -6.31 7.99
N ILE A 128 -6.99 -6.61 8.75
CA ILE A 128 -7.47 -5.80 9.87
C ILE A 128 -7.20 -6.59 11.14
N ASP A 129 -6.30 -6.05 11.97
CA ASP A 129 -6.08 -6.52 13.33
C ASP A 129 -6.72 -5.51 14.29
N VAL A 130 -7.95 -5.80 14.68
CA VAL A 130 -8.73 -4.95 15.58
C VAL A 130 -8.09 -4.90 16.97
N ARG A 131 -7.45 -5.98 17.42
CA ARG A 131 -6.84 -6.05 18.76
C ARG A 131 -5.57 -5.21 18.83
N ALA A 132 -4.74 -5.25 17.78
CA ALA A 132 -3.56 -4.38 17.68
C ALA A 132 -3.88 -2.96 17.16
N GLY A 133 -5.13 -2.71 16.73
CA GLY A 133 -5.58 -1.42 16.22
C GLY A 133 -4.93 -1.05 14.89
N PHE A 134 -4.72 -2.01 13.98
CA PHE A 134 -4.09 -1.76 12.69
C PHE A 134 -4.90 -2.28 11.50
N VAL A 135 -4.82 -1.54 10.40
CA VAL A 135 -5.13 -2.03 9.05
C VAL A 135 -3.85 -2.03 8.22
N VAL A 136 -3.49 -3.20 7.69
CA VAL A 136 -2.31 -3.41 6.85
C VAL A 136 -2.78 -3.67 5.42
N ILE A 137 -2.28 -2.88 4.48
CA ILE A 137 -2.65 -2.95 3.06
C ILE A 137 -1.45 -3.42 2.22
N ASP A 138 -1.64 -4.43 1.38
CA ASP A 138 -0.61 -4.94 0.44
C ASP A 138 -0.39 -4.00 -0.76
N ALA A 139 0.12 -2.82 -0.46
CA ALA A 139 0.37 -1.76 -1.41
C ALA A 139 1.75 -1.14 -1.16
N ALA A 140 2.45 -0.82 -2.24
CA ALA A 140 3.71 -0.11 -2.23
C ALA A 140 3.57 1.39 -2.51
N SER A 141 2.34 1.87 -2.76
CA SER A 141 2.02 3.26 -3.08
C SER A 141 0.75 3.73 -2.37
N MET A 142 0.76 4.98 -1.93
CA MET A 142 -0.37 5.64 -1.24
C MET A 142 -1.65 5.60 -2.09
N ALA A 143 -1.57 5.93 -3.39
CA ALA A 143 -2.74 5.95 -4.26
C ALA A 143 -3.49 4.59 -4.33
N LYS A 144 -2.76 3.46 -4.21
CA LYS A 144 -3.38 2.13 -4.16
C LYS A 144 -4.03 1.88 -2.80
N ALA A 145 -3.40 2.32 -1.72
CA ALA A 145 -3.95 2.21 -0.37
C ALA A 145 -5.17 3.12 -0.14
N ASP A 146 -5.16 4.36 -0.63
CA ASP A 146 -6.28 5.30 -0.51
C ASP A 146 -7.56 4.72 -1.12
N ARG A 147 -7.46 4.08 -2.29
CA ARG A 147 -8.59 3.37 -2.93
C ARG A 147 -9.16 2.27 -2.03
N VAL A 148 -8.29 1.50 -1.37
CA VAL A 148 -8.69 0.45 -0.44
C VAL A 148 -9.36 1.04 0.79
N VAL A 149 -8.79 2.11 1.36
CA VAL A 149 -9.36 2.81 2.51
C VAL A 149 -10.75 3.35 2.18
N THR A 150 -10.93 3.98 1.02
CA THR A 150 -12.26 4.46 0.57
C THR A 150 -13.26 3.29 0.52
N MET A 151 -12.91 2.20 -0.15
CA MET A 151 -13.77 1.02 -0.26
C MET A 151 -14.09 0.40 1.11
N LEU A 152 -13.14 0.41 2.05
CA LEU A 152 -13.31 -0.14 3.39
C LEU A 152 -14.23 0.74 4.26
N VAL A 153 -14.07 2.06 4.17
CA VAL A 153 -14.95 3.03 4.87
C VAL A 153 -16.38 2.91 4.36
N GLU A 154 -16.57 2.79 3.04
CA GLU A 154 -17.89 2.55 2.43
C GLU A 154 -18.48 1.20 2.87
N LEU A 155 -17.69 0.13 2.83
CA LEU A 155 -18.08 -1.20 3.26
C LEU A 155 -18.58 -1.19 4.72
N LEU A 156 -17.85 -0.53 5.61
CA LEU A 156 -18.19 -0.45 7.03
C LEU A 156 -19.16 0.70 7.36
N GLY A 157 -19.73 1.38 6.36
CA GLY A 157 -20.74 2.42 6.56
C GLY A 157 -20.25 3.62 7.37
N GLY A 158 -18.97 3.97 7.28
CA GLY A 158 -18.35 4.99 8.13
C GLY A 158 -18.00 4.51 9.55
N GLY A 159 -18.21 3.23 9.85
CA GLY A 159 -17.88 2.59 11.12
C GLY A 159 -16.40 2.38 11.39
N ILE A 160 -15.51 2.89 10.52
CA ILE A 160 -14.07 2.86 10.70
C ILE A 160 -13.48 4.24 10.43
N ARG A 161 -12.55 4.66 11.28
CA ARG A 161 -11.67 5.81 11.02
C ARG A 161 -10.24 5.33 10.99
N LEU A 162 -9.56 5.60 9.89
CA LEU A 162 -8.18 5.21 9.68
C LEU A 162 -7.29 6.43 9.56
N SER A 163 -6.10 6.29 10.10
CA SER A 163 -5.04 7.25 9.89
C SER A 163 -3.74 6.55 9.50
N LEU A 164 -2.93 7.17 8.64
CA LEU A 164 -1.63 6.59 8.30
C LEU A 164 -0.77 6.53 9.56
N ALA A 165 -0.19 5.36 9.84
CA ALA A 165 0.72 5.19 10.96
C ALA A 165 1.93 6.12 10.78
N GLN A 166 2.35 6.76 11.87
CA GLN A 166 3.46 7.70 11.89
C GLN A 166 4.32 7.39 13.12
N SER A 167 5.64 7.48 12.95
CA SER A 167 6.59 7.33 14.04
C SER A 167 7.06 8.69 14.57
N ALA A 168 7.56 8.71 15.80
CA ALA A 168 8.09 9.93 16.43
C ALA A 168 9.34 10.45 15.71
N ILE A 169 10.21 9.54 15.26
CA ILE A 169 11.37 9.85 14.42
C ILE A 169 11.02 9.50 12.97
N SER A 170 11.30 10.41 12.04
CA SER A 170 11.05 10.13 10.62
C SER A 170 11.93 8.95 10.17
N PRO A 171 11.41 8.00 9.34
CA PRO A 171 12.21 6.87 8.88
C PRO A 171 13.48 7.31 8.14
N ALA A 172 13.44 8.41 7.39
CA ALA A 172 14.64 8.95 6.73
C ALA A 172 15.73 9.36 7.73
N THR A 173 15.35 9.99 8.85
CA THR A 173 16.26 10.38 9.93
C THR A 173 16.85 9.14 10.62
N ALA A 174 15.99 8.20 11.01
CA ALA A 174 16.43 6.98 11.69
C ALA A 174 17.37 6.14 10.81
N MET A 175 17.03 5.95 9.53
CA MET A 175 17.90 5.26 8.57
C MET A 175 19.24 5.98 8.38
N ALA A 176 19.25 7.32 8.39
CA ALA A 176 20.49 8.08 8.25
C ALA A 176 21.40 7.88 9.46
N GLU A 177 20.83 7.85 10.67
CA GLU A 177 21.56 7.53 11.89
C GLU A 177 22.14 6.12 11.83
N TRP A 178 21.32 5.10 11.57
CA TRP A 178 21.77 3.70 11.52
C TRP A 178 22.89 3.46 10.49
N LEU A 179 22.81 4.12 9.32
CA LEU A 179 23.84 4.03 8.29
C LEU A 179 25.12 4.78 8.65
N THR A 180 25.01 5.90 9.38
CA THR A 180 26.19 6.71 9.77
C THR A 180 26.91 6.11 10.97
N SER A 181 26.16 5.63 11.97
CA SER A 181 26.71 4.92 13.14
C SER A 181 27.19 3.51 12.80
N LYS A 182 26.72 2.95 11.67
CA LYS A 182 26.91 1.53 11.29
C LYS A 182 26.27 0.57 12.29
N GLU A 183 25.28 1.04 13.05
CA GLU A 183 24.56 0.28 14.05
C GLU A 183 23.08 0.21 13.69
N ALA A 184 22.58 -1.01 13.49
CA ALA A 184 21.16 -1.26 13.30
C ALA A 184 20.39 -1.18 14.64
N PRO A 185 19.10 -0.84 14.63
CA PRO A 185 18.29 -0.84 15.84
C PRO A 185 18.16 -2.27 16.40
N ALA A 186 17.86 -2.38 17.69
CA ALA A 186 17.77 -3.66 18.38
C ALA A 186 16.81 -4.63 17.68
N GLY A 187 17.27 -5.86 17.45
CA GLY A 187 16.49 -6.90 16.75
C GLY A 187 16.51 -6.81 15.22
N PHE A 188 17.18 -5.81 14.64
CA PHE A 188 17.33 -5.66 13.21
C PHE A 188 18.78 -5.77 12.75
N THR A 189 18.96 -6.11 11.48
CA THR A 189 20.23 -6.01 10.75
C THR A 189 20.04 -5.22 9.47
N ILE A 190 21.04 -4.45 9.08
CA ILE A 190 21.06 -3.73 7.80
C ILE A 190 21.52 -4.69 6.70
N ASP A 191 20.73 -4.78 5.63
CA ASP A 191 21.02 -5.63 4.48
C ASP A 191 21.79 -4.86 3.40
N ARG A 192 21.86 -5.42 2.18
CA ARG A 192 22.76 -4.98 1.11
C ARG A 192 22.11 -4.10 0.04
N GLU A 193 21.04 -3.40 0.38
CA GLU A 193 20.29 -2.52 -0.53
C GLU A 193 19.90 -1.21 0.17
N CYS A 194 20.21 -0.07 -0.45
CA CYS A 194 19.88 1.27 0.03
C CYS A 194 19.73 2.27 -1.12
N GLU A 195 18.82 3.23 -0.97
CA GLU A 195 18.60 4.33 -1.92
C GLU A 195 18.66 5.68 -1.19
N LEU A 196 19.63 6.52 -1.58
CA LEU A 196 19.84 7.87 -1.02
C LEU A 196 19.47 8.91 -2.08
N LYS A 197 18.75 9.96 -1.68
CA LYS A 197 18.33 11.05 -2.57
C LYS A 197 18.59 12.42 -1.99
N GLN A 198 18.99 13.35 -2.83
CA GLN A 198 18.98 14.76 -2.49
C GLN A 198 17.52 15.28 -2.48
N PRO A 199 17.11 16.05 -1.46
CA PRO A 199 15.73 16.54 -1.34
C PRO A 199 15.37 17.68 -2.30
N ASP A 200 16.35 18.21 -3.04
CA ASP A 200 16.18 19.33 -3.95
C ASP A 200 15.57 18.95 -5.32
N SER A 201 15.46 19.94 -6.20
CA SER A 201 14.89 19.75 -7.54
C SER A 201 15.71 18.83 -8.44
N GLU A 202 17.02 18.72 -8.21
CA GLU A 202 17.92 17.91 -9.05
C GLU A 202 17.79 16.41 -8.73
N LYS A 203 17.32 16.06 -7.53
CA LYS A 203 17.02 14.67 -7.10
C LYS A 203 18.18 13.71 -7.36
N ALA A 204 19.41 14.18 -7.18
CA ALA A 204 20.60 13.35 -7.29
C ALA A 204 20.43 12.08 -6.43
N THR A 205 20.53 10.91 -7.08
CA THR A 205 20.17 9.63 -6.47
C THR A 205 21.37 8.68 -6.51
N VAL A 206 21.68 8.06 -5.37
CA VAL A 206 22.67 6.97 -5.27
C VAL A 206 21.93 5.70 -4.84
N LYS A 207 22.19 4.59 -5.55
CA LYS A 207 21.59 3.29 -5.26
C LYS A 207 22.66 2.24 -5.05
N TYR A 208 22.61 1.59 -3.90
CA TYR A 208 23.39 0.39 -3.61
C TYR A 208 22.49 -0.83 -3.77
N ALA A 209 22.93 -1.80 -4.57
CA ALA A 209 22.23 -3.05 -4.78
C ALA A 209 23.22 -4.21 -4.62
N ARG A 210 22.93 -5.12 -3.69
CA ARG A 210 23.81 -6.24 -3.32
C ARG A 210 25.22 -5.78 -2.91
N HIS A 211 25.32 -4.66 -2.19
CA HIS A 211 26.58 -4.11 -1.69
C HIS A 211 26.58 -4.05 -0.15
N THR A 212 27.71 -4.30 0.50
CA THR A 212 27.85 -4.07 1.95
C THR A 212 27.71 -2.58 2.23
N LEU A 213 26.85 -2.21 3.18
CA LEU A 213 26.57 -0.80 3.50
C LEU A 213 27.43 -0.25 4.65
N ASP A 214 28.17 -1.11 5.36
CA ASP A 214 29.22 -0.70 6.31
C ASP A 214 30.48 -0.25 5.54
N ILE A 215 30.36 0.89 4.87
CA ILE A 215 31.42 1.57 4.14
C ILE A 215 31.29 3.07 4.38
N ASP A 216 32.42 3.78 4.40
CA ASP A 216 32.44 5.20 4.79
C ASP A 216 31.74 6.09 3.74
N GLU A 217 31.68 5.66 2.49
CA GLU A 217 31.04 6.38 1.39
C GLU A 217 29.54 6.61 1.61
N VAL A 218 28.85 5.66 2.27
CA VAL A 218 27.42 5.80 2.57
C VAL A 218 27.21 6.95 3.56
N GLY A 219 28.00 7.00 4.63
CA GLY A 219 27.98 8.11 5.58
C GLY A 219 28.37 9.44 4.94
N GLN A 220 29.37 9.45 4.06
CA GLN A 220 29.76 10.66 3.32
C GLN A 220 28.63 11.21 2.45
N HIS A 221 27.86 10.35 1.77
CA HIS A 221 26.69 10.79 1.00
C HIS A 221 25.62 11.43 1.88
N ILE A 222 25.43 10.94 3.11
CA ILE A 222 24.50 11.52 4.09
C ILE A 222 25.00 12.88 4.56
N VAL A 223 26.29 13.00 4.90
CA VAL A 223 26.93 14.28 5.28
C VAL A 223 26.83 15.32 4.14
N GLN A 224 26.87 14.89 2.88
CA GLN A 224 26.66 15.72 1.70
C GLN A 224 25.19 16.14 1.47
N GLY A 225 24.27 15.78 2.38
CA GLY A 225 22.87 16.19 2.35
C GLY A 225 21.93 15.25 1.58
N LYS A 226 22.36 14.05 1.20
CA LYS A 226 21.43 13.02 0.70
C LYS A 226 20.72 12.34 1.86
N LEU A 227 19.43 12.09 1.70
CA LEU A 227 18.60 11.41 2.69
C LEU A 227 18.29 9.98 2.23
N PRO A 228 18.38 8.98 3.12
CA PRO A 228 17.93 7.63 2.82
C PRO A 228 16.42 7.62 2.57
N THR A 229 16.02 7.04 1.45
CA THR A 229 14.62 6.86 1.04
C THR A 229 14.19 5.40 1.06
N GLN A 230 15.14 4.47 0.98
CA GLN A 230 14.93 3.04 1.13
C GLN A 230 16.13 2.39 1.81
N LEU A 231 15.88 1.48 2.75
CA LEU A 231 16.89 0.66 3.39
C LEU A 231 16.37 -0.78 3.54
N ALA A 232 17.12 -1.74 2.98
CA ALA A 232 16.83 -3.14 3.20
C ALA A 232 17.32 -3.56 4.58
N MET A 233 16.46 -4.30 5.30
CA MET A 233 16.70 -4.74 6.65
C MET A 233 16.10 -6.12 6.86
N THR A 234 16.66 -6.85 7.83
CA THR A 234 16.11 -8.09 8.32
C THR A 234 15.79 -7.97 9.80
N TRP A 235 14.59 -8.38 10.20
CA TRP A 235 14.16 -8.45 11.59
C TRP A 235 14.31 -9.88 12.11
N SER A 236 15.02 -10.02 13.24
CA SER A 236 15.25 -11.27 13.99
C SER A 236 15.68 -12.48 13.14
N SER A 237 16.32 -12.26 11.99
CA SER A 237 16.62 -13.31 11.00
C SER A 237 15.39 -14.09 10.49
N ARG A 238 14.20 -13.50 10.60
CA ARG A 238 12.90 -14.12 10.25
C ARG A 238 12.18 -13.41 9.11
N VAL A 239 12.28 -12.08 9.05
CA VAL A 239 11.58 -11.27 8.05
C VAL A 239 12.53 -10.29 7.39
N SER A 240 12.72 -10.41 6.08
CA SER A 240 13.47 -9.45 5.26
C SER A 240 12.52 -8.50 4.54
N PHE A 241 12.85 -7.22 4.52
CA PHE A 241 12.04 -6.18 3.89
C PHE A 241 12.88 -4.96 3.53
N VAL A 242 12.26 -4.01 2.83
CA VAL A 242 12.81 -2.68 2.56
C VAL A 242 11.92 -1.64 3.22
N LEU A 243 12.45 -0.93 4.20
CA LEU A 243 11.80 0.22 4.82
C LEU A 243 11.92 1.41 3.88
N SER A 244 10.82 2.14 3.65
CA SER A 244 10.86 3.44 2.97
C SER A 244 10.80 4.62 3.94
N ASP A 245 11.24 5.78 3.48
CA ASP A 245 11.03 7.09 4.12
C ASP A 245 9.58 7.36 4.53
N ALA A 246 8.61 6.89 3.75
CA ALA A 246 7.18 6.99 4.03
C ALA A 246 6.61 5.90 4.97
N MET A 247 7.46 5.25 5.78
CA MET A 247 7.07 4.19 6.73
C MET A 247 6.33 3.00 6.07
N THR A 248 6.62 2.74 4.79
CA THR A 248 6.09 1.58 4.06
C THR A 248 7.09 0.44 4.12
N ILE A 249 6.61 -0.76 4.41
CA ILE A 249 7.39 -2.00 4.34
C ILE A 249 7.23 -2.55 2.92
N LYS A 250 8.31 -2.67 2.16
CA LYS A 250 8.33 -3.17 0.78
C LYS A 250 9.10 -4.47 0.68
N LYS A 251 8.84 -5.25 -0.38
CA LYS A 251 9.55 -6.53 -0.64
C LYS A 251 9.57 -7.46 0.59
N LEU A 252 8.48 -7.49 1.34
CA LEU A 252 8.31 -8.32 2.52
C LEU A 252 8.53 -9.80 2.14
N LYS A 253 9.43 -10.47 2.85
CA LYS A 253 9.73 -11.88 2.66
C LYS A 253 9.97 -12.55 4.01
N LEU A 254 9.23 -13.62 4.28
CA LEU A 254 9.54 -14.55 5.37
C LEU A 254 10.75 -15.41 4.97
N LEU A 255 11.72 -15.52 5.88
CA LEU A 255 12.94 -16.28 5.68
C LEU A 255 12.74 -17.77 6.01
N ASP A 256 13.62 -18.62 5.49
CA ASP A 256 13.43 -20.08 5.49
C ASP A 256 13.26 -20.66 6.91
N VAL A 257 13.90 -20.06 7.93
CA VAL A 257 13.74 -20.47 9.34
C VAL A 257 12.29 -20.42 9.83
N VAL A 258 11.47 -19.54 9.24
CA VAL A 258 10.05 -19.40 9.55
C VAL A 258 9.23 -20.43 8.77
N LEU A 259 9.61 -20.69 7.52
CA LEU A 259 8.90 -21.60 6.61
C LEU A 259 9.12 -23.07 6.99
N GLU A 260 10.32 -23.43 7.45
CA GLU A 260 10.65 -24.79 7.89
C GLU A 260 9.82 -25.21 9.12
N GLY A 261 9.57 -24.30 10.05
CA GLY A 261 8.73 -24.54 11.23
C GLY A 261 7.23 -24.71 10.92
N ALA A 262 6.77 -24.29 9.73
CA ALA A 262 5.36 -24.33 9.32
C ALA A 262 5.01 -25.53 8.42
N SER A 263 6.00 -26.34 8.03
CA SER A 263 5.91 -27.32 6.92
C SER A 263 5.13 -28.62 7.21
N THR A 264 4.12 -28.60 8.10
CA THR A 264 3.33 -29.79 8.50
C THR A 264 1.84 -29.78 8.08
N ALA A 265 1.37 -28.83 7.26
CA ALA A 265 -0.05 -28.76 6.87
C ALA A 265 -0.37 -29.53 5.56
N THR A 266 -1.38 -30.40 5.59
CA THR A 266 -1.89 -31.19 4.45
C THR A 266 -3.02 -30.48 3.69
N LYS A 267 -3.01 -30.60 2.35
CA LYS A 267 -4.05 -30.31 1.34
C LYS A 267 -4.95 -29.06 1.51
N ASP A 268 -4.64 -28.07 0.68
CA ASP A 268 -5.44 -27.01 0.06
C ASP A 268 -6.30 -26.07 0.94
N GLU A 269 -7.16 -26.54 1.84
CA GLU A 269 -7.97 -25.65 2.71
C GLU A 269 -7.17 -25.13 3.91
N ASP A 270 -6.31 -25.97 4.49
CA ASP A 270 -5.45 -25.62 5.64
C ASP A 270 -4.28 -24.68 5.26
N HIS A 271 -3.95 -24.56 3.97
CA HIS A 271 -2.78 -23.79 3.53
C HIS A 271 -3.00 -22.27 3.65
N PHE A 272 -4.20 -21.77 3.36
CA PHE A 272 -4.47 -20.34 3.48
C PHE A 272 -4.49 -19.90 4.93
N ASP A 273 -5.14 -20.66 5.82
CA ASP A 273 -5.20 -20.34 7.25
C ASP A 273 -3.81 -20.40 7.88
N ALA A 274 -3.02 -21.42 7.53
CA ALA A 274 -1.63 -21.52 7.95
C ALA A 274 -0.80 -20.33 7.45
N ASP A 275 -0.90 -19.96 6.17
CA ASP A 275 -0.20 -18.82 5.59
C ASP A 275 -0.58 -17.50 6.27
N VAL A 276 -1.89 -17.28 6.51
CA VAL A 276 -2.38 -16.07 7.18
C VAL A 276 -1.91 -16.05 8.62
N ALA A 277 -2.07 -17.13 9.37
CA ALA A 277 -1.61 -17.22 10.76
C ALA A 277 -0.09 -16.98 10.87
N LEU A 278 0.69 -17.54 9.95
CA LEU A 278 2.13 -17.35 9.89
C LEU A 278 2.49 -15.89 9.61
N VAL A 279 1.99 -15.32 8.51
CA VAL A 279 2.34 -13.96 8.09
C VAL A 279 1.86 -12.93 9.11
N THR A 280 0.63 -13.05 9.60
CA THR A 280 0.09 -12.12 10.58
C THR A 280 0.82 -12.25 11.91
N GLY A 281 1.15 -13.46 12.37
CA GLY A 281 1.93 -13.67 13.59
C GLY A 281 3.34 -13.07 13.56
N GLU A 282 4.01 -13.10 12.39
CA GLU A 282 5.28 -12.40 12.19
C GLU A 282 5.11 -10.89 12.16
N LEU A 283 4.11 -10.38 11.41
CA LEU A 283 3.88 -8.95 11.29
C LEU A 283 3.40 -8.30 12.60
N GLN A 284 2.63 -9.02 13.43
CA GLN A 284 2.22 -8.58 14.76
C GLN A 284 3.40 -8.33 15.69
N GLN A 285 4.55 -8.96 15.46
CA GLN A 285 5.78 -8.74 16.22
C GLN A 285 6.69 -7.71 15.54
N LEU A 286 6.81 -7.78 14.21
CA LEU A 286 7.63 -6.86 13.43
C LEU A 286 7.12 -5.41 13.53
N ILE A 287 5.81 -5.18 13.39
CA ILE A 287 5.24 -3.83 13.32
C ILE A 287 5.53 -3.02 14.61
N PRO A 288 5.24 -3.54 15.82
CA PRO A 288 5.59 -2.84 17.06
C PRO A 288 7.10 -2.63 17.20
N ALA A 289 7.93 -3.64 16.89
CA ALA A 289 9.38 -3.53 16.99
C ALA A 289 9.94 -2.45 16.04
N LEU A 290 9.38 -2.34 14.83
CA LEU A 290 9.76 -1.31 13.87
C LEU A 290 9.33 0.08 14.33
N ILE A 291 8.12 0.22 14.87
CA ILE A 291 7.63 1.49 15.43
C ILE A 291 8.53 1.94 16.58
N GLU A 292 8.89 1.03 17.49
CA GLU A 292 9.78 1.31 18.61
C GLU A 292 11.18 1.72 18.13
N ALA A 293 11.73 1.02 17.13
CA ALA A 293 13.00 1.39 16.49
C ALA A 293 12.97 2.80 15.87
N LEU A 294 11.78 3.27 15.48
CA LEU A 294 11.55 4.62 14.96
C LEU A 294 11.15 5.63 16.05
N GLY A 295 11.45 5.34 17.32
CA GLY A 295 11.20 6.22 18.46
C GLY A 295 9.77 6.17 19.00
N GLY A 296 9.01 5.12 18.67
CA GLY A 296 7.62 4.96 19.06
C GLY A 296 6.65 5.62 18.09
N GLU A 297 5.35 5.48 18.37
CA GLU A 297 4.29 6.08 17.56
C GLU A 297 4.14 7.57 17.85
N LEU A 298 3.89 8.36 16.80
CA LEU A 298 3.63 9.78 16.95
C LEU A 298 2.26 10.01 17.60
N ASN A 299 2.25 10.46 18.86
CA ASN A 299 1.03 10.86 19.55
C ASN A 299 0.42 12.13 18.92
N ARG A 300 -0.65 11.97 18.14
CA ARG A 300 -1.33 13.07 17.45
C ARG A 300 -1.95 14.10 18.40
N ASP A 301 -2.45 13.65 19.55
CA ASP A 301 -3.08 14.53 20.55
C ASP A 301 -2.08 15.53 21.17
N ALA A 302 -0.79 15.17 21.23
CA ALA A 302 0.27 16.06 21.70
C ALA A 302 0.65 17.13 20.66
N VAL A 303 0.42 16.87 19.37
CA VAL A 303 0.80 17.76 18.26
C VAL A 303 -0.27 18.79 17.95
N THR A 304 -1.56 18.49 18.19
CA THR A 304 -2.66 19.40 17.86
C THR A 304 -3.00 20.45 18.91
N GLY A 305 -2.35 20.47 20.09
CA GLY A 305 -2.62 21.49 21.12
C GLY A 305 -4.11 21.61 21.48
N ALA A 306 -4.88 20.53 21.33
CA ALA A 306 -6.27 20.51 21.71
C ALA A 306 -6.32 20.40 23.24
N ALA A 307 -6.42 21.55 23.90
CA ALA A 307 -6.70 21.63 25.32
C ALA A 307 -7.89 20.72 25.63
N ALA A 308 -7.68 19.73 26.50
CA ALA A 308 -8.74 18.88 27.01
C ALA A 308 -9.86 19.76 27.57
N PRO A 309 -11.15 19.51 27.23
CA PRO A 309 -12.23 20.24 27.85
C PRO A 309 -12.22 19.95 29.35
N ALA A 310 -12.15 21.01 30.16
CA ALA A 310 -12.19 20.92 31.61
C ALA A 310 -13.43 20.11 32.05
N PRO A 311 -13.31 19.25 33.08
CA PRO A 311 -14.44 18.49 33.58
C PRO A 311 -15.52 19.46 34.09
N GLN A 312 -16.71 19.39 33.50
CA GLN A 312 -17.87 20.11 34.03
C GLN A 312 -18.23 19.51 35.40
N PRO A 313 -18.42 20.33 36.44
CA PRO A 313 -18.84 19.83 37.74
C PRO A 313 -20.27 19.29 37.63
N LEU A 314 -20.46 18.08 38.16
CA LEU A 314 -21.77 17.45 38.34
C LEU A 314 -22.67 18.42 39.13
N ALA A 315 -23.77 18.87 38.53
CA ALA A 315 -24.83 19.53 39.27
C ALA A 315 -25.55 18.50 40.15
N ALA A 316 -25.66 18.83 41.44
CA ALA A 316 -26.42 18.09 42.45
C ALA A 316 -27.93 18.31 42.31
#